data_AF-A0A2R6K8M2-F1
#
_entry.id   AF-A0A2R6K8M2-F1
#
_cell.length_a   1.000
_cell.length_b   1.000
_cell.length_c   1.000
_cell.angle_alpha   90.00
_cell.angle_beta   90.00
_cell.angle_gamma   90.00
#
_symmetry.space_group_name_H-M   'P 1'
#
loop_
_entity.id
_entity.type
_entity.pdbx_description
1 polymer ?
#
loop_
_entity_poly.entity_id
_entity_poly.type
_entity_poly.pdbx_seq_one_letter_code
_entity_poly.pdbx_strand_id
1 'polypeptide(L)' 'DFETIVAVRHPLPDESRDFEVVPACGACRELIADYGHEIAVIVPHDGEHRKAAAIDLLPTRNW' A
#
# COMPACT_ATOMS: atom_id res chain seq x y z
N ASP A 1 13.37 4.82 -9.96
CA ASP A 1 11.99 4.87 -10.43
C ASP A 1 11.26 3.64 -9.91
N PHE A 2 10.04 3.78 -9.39
CA PHE A 2 9.30 2.70 -8.74
C PHE A 2 8.01 2.42 -9.52
N GLU A 3 7.84 1.20 -10.03
CA GLU A 3 6.61 0.84 -10.75
C GLU A 3 5.49 0.37 -9.80
N THR A 4 5.83 -0.37 -8.74
CA THR A 4 4.84 -0.95 -7.83
C THR A 4 5.42 -1.10 -6.41
N ILE A 5 4.61 -0.83 -5.39
CA ILE A 5 4.95 -0.93 -3.96
C ILE A 5 3.87 -1.76 -3.23
N VAL A 6 4.26 -2.48 -2.18
CA VAL A 6 3.35 -3.23 -1.29
C VAL A 6 3.79 -3.10 0.16
N ALA A 7 2.84 -2.97 1.09
CA ALA A 7 3.10 -3.07 2.51
C ALA A 7 2.81 -4.50 2.98
N VAL A 8 3.76 -5.09 3.73
CA VAL A 8 3.66 -6.46 4.22
C VAL A 8 3.86 -6.48 5.73
N ARG A 9 2.96 -7.17 6.43
CA ARG A 9 3.12 -7.47 7.86
C ARG A 9 3.92 -8.76 8.01
N HIS A 10 5.05 -8.66 8.69
CA HIS A 10 5.80 -9.83 9.14
C HIS A 10 5.06 -10.50 10.31
N PRO A 11 4.99 -11.84 10.38
CA PRO A 11 4.47 -12.51 11.56
C PRO A 11 5.33 -12.20 12.80
N LEU A 12 4.69 -12.11 13.96
CA LEU A 12 5.42 -12.05 15.24
C LEU A 12 6.07 -13.41 15.56
N PRO A 13 7.12 -13.47 16.41
CA PRO A 13 7.82 -14.72 16.71
C PRO A 13 6.92 -15.85 17.24
N ASP A 14 5.83 -15.49 17.91
CA ASP A 14 4.83 -16.36 18.52
C ASP A 14 3.58 -16.59 17.66
N GLU A 15 3.53 -16.01 16.46
CA GLU A 15 2.45 -16.20 15.51
C GLU A 15 2.77 -17.31 14.49
N SER A 16 1.85 -18.25 14.29
CA SER A 16 1.98 -19.33 13.29
C SER A 16 1.47 -18.96 11.89
N ARG A 17 1.17 -17.68 11.66
CA ARG A 17 0.63 -17.18 10.38
C ARG A 17 1.75 -16.73 9.45
N ASP A 18 1.44 -16.67 8.16
CA ASP A 18 2.39 -16.19 7.14
C ASP A 18 2.39 -14.65 7.03
N PHE A 19 3.31 -14.14 6.20
CA PHE A 19 3.32 -12.76 5.71
C PHE A 19 1.95 -12.38 5.14
N GLU A 20 1.51 -11.16 5.41
CA GLU A 20 0.24 -10.65 4.90
C GLU A 20 0.44 -9.30 4.23
N VAL A 21 -0.13 -9.16 3.04
CA VAL A 21 -0.28 -7.85 2.40
C VAL A 21 -1.29 -7.05 3.21
N VAL A 22 -0.85 -5.91 3.71
CA VAL A 22 -1.68 -4.99 4.48
C VAL A 22 -1.82 -3.67 3.72
N PRO A 23 -2.89 -2.90 3.95
CA PRO A 23 -2.97 -1.55 3.40
C PRO A 23 -1.78 -0.71 3.88
N ALA A 24 -1.15 0.03 2.96
CA ALA A 24 -0.22 1.08 3.35
C ALA A 24 -0.92 2.09 4.27
N CYS A 25 -0.26 2.56 5.33
CA CYS A 25 -0.84 3.56 6.22
C CYS A 25 -0.89 4.95 5.54
N GLY A 26 -1.60 5.90 6.15
CA GLY A 26 -1.78 7.25 5.59
C GLY A 26 -0.45 7.96 5.27
N ALA A 27 0.48 7.99 6.23
CA ALA A 27 1.78 8.62 6.02
C ALA A 27 2.61 7.97 4.89
N CYS A 28 2.54 6.65 4.75
CA CYS A 28 3.19 5.96 3.64
C CYS A 28 2.55 6.32 2.29
N ARG A 29 1.22 6.43 2.21
CA ARG A 29 0.53 6.82 0.97
C ARG A 29 0.94 8.23 0.54
N GLU A 30 0.97 9.18 1.47
CA GLU A 30 1.43 10.55 1.22
C GLU A 30 2.87 10.54 0.66
N LEU A 31 3.78 9.83 1.33
CA LEU A 31 5.18 9.73 0.90
C LEU A 31 5.30 9.08 -0.49
N ILE A 32 4.58 8.00 -0.76
CA ILE A 32 4.61 7.33 -2.07
C ILE A 32 4.08 8.27 -3.15
N ALA A 33 2.98 8.99 -2.89
CA ALA A 33 2.44 9.96 -3.82
C ALA A 33 3.43 11.12 -4.09
N ASP A 34 4.20 11.54 -3.09
CA ASP A 34 5.27 12.53 -3.27
C ASP A 34 6.40 12.01 -4.19
N TYR A 35 6.64 10.69 -4.24
CA TYR A 35 7.57 10.07 -5.18
C TYR A 35 6.99 9.90 -6.60
N GLY A 36 5.68 9.66 -6.71
CA GLY A 36 4.99 9.52 -7.98
C GLY A 36 3.53 9.15 -7.80
N HIS A 37 2.65 9.86 -8.51
CA HIS A 37 1.19 9.68 -8.40
C HIS A 37 0.73 8.36 -9.00
N GLU A 38 1.39 7.91 -10.06
CA GLU A 38 1.12 6.72 -10.85
C GLU A 38 1.69 5.42 -10.26
N ILE A 39 2.53 5.53 -9.22
CA ILE A 39 3.12 4.36 -8.57
C ILE A 39 2.01 3.44 -8.10
N ALA A 40 2.01 2.19 -8.56
CA ALA A 40 0.97 1.25 -8.19
C ALA A 40 1.19 0.75 -6.75
N VAL A 41 0.17 0.84 -5.91
CA VAL A 41 0.17 0.30 -4.56
C VAL A 41 -0.72 -0.94 -4.54
N ILE A 42 -0.16 -2.07 -4.11
CA ILE A 42 -0.94 -3.29 -3.90
C ILE A 42 -1.74 -3.15 -2.60
N VAL A 43 -3.06 -3.31 -2.71
CA VAL A 43 -4.01 -3.24 -1.59
C VAL A 43 -4.86 -4.52 -1.52
N PRO A 44 -5.12 -5.05 -0.31
CA PRO A 44 -6.09 -6.12 -0.15
C PRO A 44 -7.52 -5.55 -0.28
N HIS A 45 -8.36 -6.20 -1.08
CA HIS A 45 -9.75 -5.82 -1.33
C HIS A 45 -10.57 -7.06 -1.69
N ASP A 46 -11.65 -7.32 -0.94
CA ASP A 46 -12.55 -8.47 -1.12
C ASP A 46 -11.83 -9.84 -1.20
N GLY A 47 -10.78 -10.03 -0.39
CA GLY A 47 -10.00 -11.27 -0.36
C GLY A 47 -8.99 -11.42 -1.51
N GLU A 48 -8.89 -10.44 -2.40
CA GLU A 48 -7.91 -10.38 -3.48
C GLU A 48 -6.94 -9.22 -3.31
N HIS A 49 -5.84 -9.25 -4.05
CA HIS A 49 -4.90 -8.13 -4.13
C HIS A 49 -5.15 -7.33 -5.40
N ARG A 50 -5.40 -6.03 -5.25
CA ARG A 50 -5.60 -5.10 -6.37
C ARG A 50 -4.49 -4.06 -6.40
N LYS A 51 -4.19 -3.54 -7.58
CA LYS A 51 -3.33 -2.36 -7.74
C LYS A 51 -4.20 -1.12 -7.80
N ALA A 52 -3.80 -0.07 -7.09
CA ALA A 52 -4.35 1.28 -7.20
C ALA A 52 -3.20 2.27 -7.39
N ALA A 53 -3.40 3.37 -8.11
CA ALA A 53 -2.38 4.41 -8.15
C ALA A 53 -2.24 5.07 -6.76
N ALA A 54 -1.04 5.53 -6.40
CA ALA A 54 -0.79 6.14 -5.10
C ALA A 54 -1.74 7.32 -4.81
N ILE A 55 -2.04 8.13 -5.84
CA ILE A 55 -2.95 9.27 -5.72
C ILE A 55 -4.40 8.87 -5.43
N ASP A 56 -4.87 7.75 -5.97
CA ASP A 56 -6.24 7.26 -5.78
C ASP A 56 -6.51 6.85 -4.32
N LEU A 57 -5.46 6.55 -3.56
CA LEU A 57 -5.53 6.19 -2.14
C LEU A 57 -5.60 7.42 -1.21
N LEU A 58 -5.61 8.63 -1.76
CA LEU A 58 -5.65 9.92 -1.06
C LEU A 58 -6.78 10.83 -1.60
N PRO A 59 -8.06 10.42 -1.50
CA PRO A 59 -9.18 11.09 -2.18
C PRO A 59 -9.47 12.52 -1.72
N THR A 60 -8.89 12.95 -0.60
CA THR A 60 -9.05 14.30 -0.03
C THR A 60 -7.78 15.13 -0.12
N ARG A 61 -6.77 14.69 -0.88
CA ARG A 61 -5.55 15.48 -1.12
C ARG A 61 -5.88 16.55 -2.17
N ASN A 62 -5.73 17.82 -1.81
CA ASN A 62 -6.32 18.98 -2.51
C ASN A 62 -5.29 19.97 -3.11
N TRP A 63 -4.06 19.55 -3.39
CA TRP A 63 -3.00 20.45 -3.82
C TRP A 63 -2.28 19.95 -5.06
#